data_AF-A0A6P0VBP2-F1
#
_entry.id   AF-A0A6P0VBP2-F1
#
_cell.length_a   1.000
_cell.length_b   1.000
_cell.length_c   1.000
_cell.angle_alpha   90.00
_cell.angle_beta   90.00
_cell.angle_gamma   90.00
#
_symmetry.space_group_name_H-M   'P 1'
#
loop_
_entity.id
_entity.type
_entity.pdbx_description
1 polymer ?
#
loop_
_entity_poly.entity_id
_entity_poly.type
_entity_poly.pdbx_seq_one_letter_code
_entity_poly.pdbx_strand_id
1 'polypeptide(L)' 'MFAPIVTTASRLIGKKEFNQLRGKVIGLHCQTITKFCNAVGINSKERQKLIKLAKSNGKTLGLLA' A
#
# COMPACT_ATOMS: atom_id res chain seq x y z
N MET A 1 -0.80 17.22 -3.73
CA MET A 1 -2.20 17.53 -3.35
C MET A 1 -2.95 16.41 -2.60
N PHE A 2 -2.36 15.22 -2.39
CA PHE A 2 -3.05 14.08 -1.74
C PHE A 2 -3.09 14.18 -0.20
N ALA A 3 -2.07 14.79 0.39
CA ALA A 3 -1.89 14.89 1.84
C ALA A 3 -3.04 15.57 2.61
N PRO A 4 -3.58 16.74 2.20
CA PRO A 4 -4.61 17.44 2.98
C PRO A 4 -5.96 16.71 2.98
N ILE A 5 -6.34 16.06 1.88
CA ILE A 5 -7.62 15.33 1.77
C ILE A 5 -7.62 14.11 2.69
N VAL A 6 -6.50 13.40 2.74
CA VAL A 6 -6.34 12.21 3.59
C VAL A 6 -6.33 12.58 5.08
N THR A 7 -5.75 13.74 5.45
CA THR A 7 -5.75 14.20 6.84
C THR A 7 -7.11 14.69 7.30
N THR A 8 -7.87 15.38 6.45
CA THR A 8 -9.23 15.83 6.77
C THR A 8 -10.20 14.65 6.90
N ALA A 9 -10.13 13.68 5.98
CA ALA A 9 -10.94 12.45 6.06
C ALA A 9 -10.59 11.59 7.31
N SER A 10 -9.31 11.51 7.68
CA SER A 10 -8.87 10.80 8.90
C SER A 10 -9.38 11.43 10.20
N ARG A 11 -9.60 12.76 10.21
CA ARG A 11 -10.15 13.47 11.37
C ARG A 11 -11.65 13.23 11.53
N LEU A 12 -12.38 13.02 10.44
CA LEU A 12 -13.85 12.86 10.45
C LEU A 12 -14.30 11.43 10.80
N ILE A 13 -13.57 10.40 10.35
CA ILE A 13 -13.94 8.98 10.56
C ILE A 13 -13.40 8.42 11.90
N GLY A 14 -12.47 9.13 12.55
CA GLY A 14 -11.79 8.66 13.75
C GLY A 14 -10.61 7.72 13.43
N LYS A 15 -9.50 7.92 14.15
CA LYS A 15 -8.21 7.26 13.87
C LYS A 15 -8.28 5.72 13.90
N LYS A 16 -9.17 5.13 14.70
CA LYS A 16 -9.28 3.68 14.89
C LYS A 16 -9.94 3.00 13.68
N GLU A 17 -11.07 3.52 13.22
CA GLU A 17 -11.75 3.00 12.03
C GLU A 17 -10.94 3.28 10.76
N PHE A 18 -10.33 4.46 10.67
CA PHE A 18 -9.45 4.78 9.54
C PHE A 18 -8.24 3.84 9.45
N ASN A 19 -7.60 3.51 10.58
CA ASN A 19 -6.49 2.54 10.57
C ASN A 19 -6.96 1.11 10.25
N GLN A 20 -8.14 0.70 10.69
CA GLN A 20 -8.70 -0.60 10.32
C GLN A 20 -9.07 -0.67 8.84
N LEU A 21 -9.70 0.37 8.30
CA LEU A 21 -10.05 0.48 6.89
C LEU A 21 -8.77 0.47 6.03
N ARG A 22 -7.74 1.23 6.43
CA ARG A 22 -6.42 1.20 5.78
C ARG A 22 -5.82 -0.20 5.81
N GLY A 23 -5.85 -0.89 6.95
CA GLY A 23 -5.37 -2.26 7.06
C GLY A 23 -6.07 -3.20 6.08
N LYS A 24 -7.40 -3.12 5.98
CA LYS A 24 -8.21 -3.92 5.05
C LYS A 24 -7.90 -3.60 3.58
N VAL A 25 -7.86 -2.32 3.22
CA VAL A 25 -7.57 -1.86 1.85
C VAL A 25 -6.15 -2.26 1.43
N ILE A 26 -5.16 -2.07 2.30
CA ILE A 26 -3.77 -2.48 2.04
C ILE A 26 -3.69 -4.00 1.88
N GLY A 27 -4.39 -4.76 2.72
CA GLY A 27 -4.47 -6.22 2.60
C GLY A 27 -5.04 -6.68 1.25
N LEU A 28 -6.16 -6.07 0.83
CA LEU A 28 -6.80 -6.37 -0.46
C LEU A 28 -5.90 -5.99 -1.65
N HIS A 29 -5.19 -4.88 -1.55
CA HIS A 29 -4.26 -4.42 -2.57
C HIS A 29 -3.06 -5.37 -2.69
N CYS A 30 -2.49 -5.82 -1.56
CA CYS A 30 -1.44 -6.84 -1.52
C CYS A 30 -1.90 -8.19 -2.11
N GLN A 31 -3.16 -8.60 -1.90
CA GLN A 31 -3.72 -9.80 -2.53
C GLN A 31 -3.85 -9.63 -4.05
N THR A 32 -4.29 -8.47 -4.53
CA THR A 32 -4.41 -8.18 -5.97
C THR A 32 -3.04 -8.23 -6.64
N ILE A 33 -2.02 -7.64 -6.03
CA ILE A 33 -0.62 -7.72 -6.49
C ILE A 33 -0.13 -9.18 -6.50
N THR A 34 -0.45 -9.95 -5.45
CA THR A 34 -0.09 -11.37 -5.36
C THR A 34 -0.72 -12.19 -6.48
N LYS A 35 -2.02 -11.99 -6.74
CA LYS A 35 -2.77 -12.65 -7.82
C LYS A 35 -2.23 -12.26 -9.20
N PHE A 36 -1.94 -10.98 -9.42
CA PHE A 36 -1.34 -10.51 -10.66
C PHE A 36 0.02 -11.15 -10.92
N CYS A 37 0.91 -11.13 -9.93
CA CYS A 37 2.22 -11.77 -10.06
C CYS A 37 2.13 -13.28 -10.29
N ASN A 38 1.19 -13.97 -9.64
CA ASN A 38 0.97 -15.40 -9.89
C ASN A 38 0.43 -15.67 -11.29
N ALA A 39 -0.49 -14.83 -11.81
CA ALA A 39 -1.03 -14.95 -13.16
C ALA A 39 0.02 -14.71 -14.25
N VAL A 40 0.98 -13.82 -13.99
CA VAL A 40 2.11 -13.52 -14.90
C VAL A 40 3.27 -14.53 -14.73
N GLY A 41 3.16 -15.48 -13.79
CA GLY A 41 4.21 -16.48 -13.56
C GLY A 41 5.45 -15.95 -12.81
N ILE A 42 5.35 -14.78 -12.18
CA ILE A 42 6.44 -14.17 -11.42
C ILE A 42 6.65 -14.95 -10.12
N ASN A 43 7.87 -15.47 -9.95
CA ASN A 43 8.26 -16.21 -8.76
C ASN A 43 8.10 -15.33 -7.50
N SER A 44 7.61 -15.90 -6.39
CA SER A 44 7.35 -15.17 -5.14
C SER A 44 8.58 -14.40 -4.63
N LYS A 45 9.79 -14.91 -4.90
CA LYS A 45 11.06 -14.26 -4.54
C LYS A 45 11.31 -12.96 -5.33
N GLU A 46 11.00 -12.95 -6.63
CA GLU A 46 11.09 -11.76 -7.48
C GLU A 46 10.02 -10.73 -7.12
N ARG A 47 8.78 -11.17 -6.91
CA ARG A 47 7.70 -10.29 -6.42
C ARG A 47 8.12 -9.53 -5.17
N GLN A 48 8.72 -10.23 -4.21
CA GLN A 48 9.13 -9.61 -2.96
C GLN A 48 10.32 -8.64 -3.14
N LYS A 49 11.20 -8.91 -4.11
CA LYS A 49 12.29 -8.00 -4.51
C LYS A 49 11.74 -6.73 -5.16
N LEU A 50 10.76 -6.85 -6.06
CA LEU A 50 10.06 -5.73 -6.69
C LEU A 50 9.29 -4.88 -5.66
N ILE A 51 8.60 -5.52 -4.71
CA ILE A 51 7.92 -4.80 -3.61
C ILE A 51 8.92 -4.05 -2.73
N LYS A 52 10.08 -4.65 -2.41
CA LYS A 52 11.15 -3.97 -1.66
C LYS A 52 11.70 -2.77 -2.43
N LEU A 53 11.89 -2.91 -3.75
CA LEU A 53 12.36 -1.84 -4.61
C LEU A 53 11.34 -0.69 -4.69
N ALA A 54 10.05 -1.01 -4.85
CA ALA A 54 8.96 -0.04 -4.80
C ALA A 54 8.89 0.68 -3.45
N LYS A 55 9.06 -0.04 -2.32
CA LYS A 55 9.14 0.56 -0.98
C LYS A 55 10.34 1.48 -0.82
N SER A 56 11.51 1.06 -1.30
CA SER A 56 12.73 1.89 -1.26
C SER A 56 12.54 3.17 -2.07
N ASN A 57 12.00 3.06 -3.28
CA ASN A 57 11.73 4.21 -4.13
C ASN A 57 10.69 5.14 -3.50
N GLY A 58 9.61 4.61 -2.94
CA GLY A 58 8.61 5.43 -2.23
C GLY A 58 9.18 6.13 -0.99
N LYS A 59 10.16 5.53 -0.30
CA LYS A 59 10.88 6.18 0.81
C LYS A 59 11.79 7.30 0.30
N THR A 60 12.56 7.06 -0.76
CA THR A 60 13.43 8.07 -1.38
C THR A 60 12.63 9.26 -1.92
N LEU A 61 11.45 9.01 -2.47
CA LEU A 61 10.55 10.03 -3.02
C LEU A 61 9.66 10.72 -1.96
N GLY A 62 9.74 10.34 -0.68
CA GLY A 62 8.90 10.91 0.39
C GLY A 62 7.41 10.56 0.32
N LEU A 63 7.05 9.53 -0.45
CA LEU A 63 5.67 9.05 -0.65
C LEU A 63 5.25 8.01 0.39
N LEU A 64 6.22 7.42 1.08
CA LEU A 64 6.03 6.57 2.26
C LEU A 64 6.41 7.40 3.50
N ALA A 65 5.39 7.94 4.16
CA ALA A 65 5.49 8.59 5.48
C ALA A 65 5.47 7.55 6.61
#